data_AF-A0A947EBD8-F1
#
_entry.id   AF-A0A947EBD8-F1
#
_cell.length_a   1.000
_cell.length_b   1.000
_cell.length_c   1.000
_cell.angle_alpha   90.00
_cell.angle_beta   90.00
_cell.angle_gamma   90.00
#
_symmetry.space_group_name_H-M   'P 1'
#
loop_
_entity.id
_entity.type
_entity.pdbx_description
1 polymer ?
#
loop_
_entity_poly.entity_id
_entity_poly.type
_entity_poly.pdbx_seq_one_letter_code
_entity_poly.pdbx_strand_id
1 'polypeptide(L)'
;ALGGLIGDLVLRNDNWDAFFFTAFGFAVVAAVLSLGLPEVVKHGDDHRPAGFFKSMARLHLRPIWLITLVFGTGLAAYFTFLRTFVDESGLGSVGLFFACYAGIAIALRVTVGWLPDRLGDKVVLAPALLAVSLGLAMLSIASTDAHVAIAGLLAGTGHGFAFPILYSLTVTRSRPADRGSGIAIYTALFDVGALIGGPLWGFLIEGIDYSGMFLTAAGVVVVGSLAFYIIDRHPESRVAETAGVV
;
A
#
# COMPACT_ATOMS: atom_id res chain seq x y z
N ALA A 1 -10.03 -9.34 -2.67
CA ALA A 1 -10.69 -9.64 -3.97
C ALA A 1 -12.16 -9.98 -3.77
N LEU A 2 -12.48 -11.11 -3.12
CA LEU A 2 -13.88 -11.55 -2.96
C LEU A 2 -14.69 -10.72 -1.94
N GLY A 3 -14.04 -10.10 -0.96
CA GLY A 3 -14.74 -9.36 0.11
C GLY A 3 -15.63 -8.21 -0.38
N GLY A 4 -15.18 -7.42 -1.38
CA GLY A 4 -16.00 -6.33 -1.95
C GLY A 4 -17.21 -6.84 -2.72
N LEU A 5 -17.02 -7.85 -3.58
CA LEU A 5 -18.11 -8.49 -4.34
C LEU A 5 -19.14 -9.17 -3.42
N ILE A 6 -18.68 -9.84 -2.36
CA ILE A 6 -19.55 -10.46 -1.35
C ILE A 6 -20.28 -9.35 -0.57
N GLY A 7 -19.59 -8.26 -0.22
CA GLY A 7 -20.20 -7.10 0.43
C GLY A 7 -21.33 -6.48 -0.40
N ASP A 8 -21.08 -6.21 -1.68
CA ASP A 8 -22.07 -5.65 -2.61
C ASP A 8 -23.26 -6.60 -2.82
N LEU A 9 -23.02 -7.92 -2.87
CA LEU A 9 -24.08 -8.93 -2.97
C LEU A 9 -24.96 -9.02 -1.72
N VAL A 10 -24.37 -8.92 -0.53
CA VAL A 10 -25.09 -8.98 0.75
C VAL A 10 -25.86 -7.69 1.00
N LEU A 11 -25.29 -6.54 0.64
CA LEU A 11 -25.93 -5.22 0.79
C LEU A 11 -26.98 -4.94 -0.29
N ARG A 12 -27.14 -5.81 -1.29
CA ARG A 12 -28.09 -5.64 -2.40
C ARG A 12 -29.57 -5.52 -1.96
N ASN A 13 -29.89 -5.96 -0.75
CA ASN A 13 -31.21 -5.87 -0.13
C ASN A 13 -31.24 -4.91 1.09
N ASP A 14 -30.26 -4.01 1.23
CA ASP A 14 -30.10 -3.08 2.38
C ASP A 14 -30.03 -3.76 3.76
N ASN A 15 -29.66 -5.05 3.81
CA ASN A 15 -29.61 -5.83 5.04
C ASN A 15 -28.23 -5.76 5.71
N TRP A 16 -28.06 -4.77 6.58
CA TRP A 16 -26.82 -4.53 7.33
C TRP A 16 -26.51 -5.63 8.35
N ASP A 17 -27.52 -6.26 8.95
CA ASP A 17 -27.31 -7.35 9.92
C ASP A 17 -26.65 -8.55 9.27
N ALA A 18 -27.12 -8.94 8.08
CA ALA A 18 -26.53 -10.03 7.29
C ALA A 18 -25.05 -9.75 6.95
N PHE A 19 -24.70 -8.49 6.69
CA PHE A 19 -23.32 -8.09 6.44
C PHE A 19 -22.43 -8.30 7.69
N PHE A 20 -22.87 -7.84 8.86
CA PHE A 20 -22.11 -7.98 10.11
C PHE A 20 -21.94 -9.44 10.55
N PHE A 21 -22.98 -10.27 10.46
CA PHE A 21 -22.87 -11.69 10.79
C PHE A 21 -21.91 -12.44 9.86
N THR A 22 -21.92 -12.10 8.57
CA THR A 22 -21.00 -12.70 7.60
C THR A 22 -19.55 -12.32 7.92
N ALA A 23 -19.28 -11.04 8.24
CA ALA A 23 -17.96 -10.58 8.65
C ALA A 23 -17.48 -11.25 9.96
N PHE A 24 -18.37 -11.39 10.95
CA PHE A 24 -18.08 -12.07 12.21
C PHE A 24 -17.71 -13.55 12.00
N GLY A 25 -18.44 -14.26 11.14
CA GLY A 25 -18.15 -15.66 10.81
C GLY A 25 -16.73 -15.84 10.24
N PHE A 26 -16.32 -14.99 9.30
CA PHE A 26 -14.95 -15.02 8.77
C PHE A 26 -13.90 -14.72 9.84
N ALA A 27 -14.16 -13.78 10.75
CA ALA A 27 -13.24 -13.46 11.84
C ALA A 27 -13.05 -14.63 12.83
N VAL A 28 -14.13 -15.34 13.18
CA VAL A 28 -14.06 -16.53 14.05
C VAL A 28 -13.25 -17.65 13.39
N VAL A 29 -13.47 -17.91 12.10
CA VAL A 29 -12.69 -18.92 11.35
C VAL A 29 -11.21 -18.57 11.34
N ALA A 30 -10.87 -17.31 11.07
CA ALA A 30 -9.49 -16.84 11.09
C ALA A 30 -8.84 -17.00 12.49
N ALA A 31 -9.57 -16.68 13.56
CA ALA A 31 -9.10 -16.83 14.93
C ALA A 31 -8.83 -18.31 15.28
N VAL A 32 -9.75 -19.22 14.95
CA VAL A 32 -9.59 -20.66 15.19
C VAL A 32 -8.38 -21.21 14.44
N LEU A 33 -8.19 -20.82 13.17
CA LEU A 33 -7.03 -21.24 12.38
C LEU A 33 -5.70 -20.71 12.97
N SER A 34 -5.72 -19.53 13.60
CA SER A 34 -4.51 -18.95 14.19
C SER A 34 -4.03 -19.68 15.46
N LEU A 35 -4.91 -20.36 16.20
CA LEU A 35 -4.57 -21.09 17.43
C LEU A 35 -3.63 -22.29 17.18
N GLY A 36 -3.57 -22.80 15.95
CA GLY A 36 -2.70 -23.92 15.58
C GLY A 36 -1.31 -23.50 15.08
N LEU A 37 -1.00 -22.21 15.00
CA LEU A 37 0.28 -21.75 14.46
C LEU A 37 1.38 -21.83 15.54
N PRO A 38 2.48 -22.56 15.28
CA PRO A 38 3.59 -22.66 16.23
C PRO A 38 4.26 -21.30 16.40
N GLU A 39 4.52 -20.93 17.66
CA GLU A 39 5.20 -19.68 17.97
C GLU A 39 6.70 -19.82 17.64
N VAL A 40 7.14 -19.09 16.61
CA VAL A 40 8.55 -19.05 16.23
C VAL A 40 9.28 -18.12 17.19
N VAL A 41 9.67 -18.65 18.35
CA VAL A 41 10.51 -17.94 19.33
C VAL A 41 11.86 -17.67 18.68
N LYS A 42 12.08 -16.44 18.21
CA LYS A 42 13.42 -15.97 17.83
C LYS A 42 14.25 -15.86 19.10
N HIS A 43 15.22 -16.76 19.26
CA HIS A 43 16.32 -16.57 20.20
C HIS A 43 17.04 -15.27 19.81
N GLY A 44 16.88 -14.23 20.62
CA GLY A 44 17.56 -12.96 20.42
C GLY A 44 18.93 -12.99 21.06
N ASP A 45 19.95 -12.59 20.30
CA ASP A 45 21.21 -12.07 20.85
C ASP A 45 20.92 -11.07 21.98
N ASP A 46 21.78 -11.01 23.01
CA ASP A 46 21.70 -10.18 24.24
C ASP A 46 21.57 -8.64 24.02
N HIS A 47 21.36 -8.20 22.78
CA HIS A 47 21.30 -6.81 22.40
C HIS A 47 19.88 -6.27 22.62
N ARG A 48 19.71 -5.49 23.69
CA ARG A 48 18.46 -4.80 24.00
C ARG A 48 17.97 -3.99 22.78
N PRO A 49 16.70 -4.13 22.36
CA PRO A 49 16.15 -3.32 21.27
C PRO A 49 16.33 -1.84 21.57
N ALA A 50 16.75 -1.07 20.58
CA ALA A 50 16.71 0.37 20.68
C ALA A 50 15.23 0.78 20.79
N GLY A 51 14.90 1.52 21.85
CA GLY A 51 13.52 1.99 22.08
C GLY A 51 12.94 2.67 20.84
N PHE A 52 11.61 2.56 20.65
CA PHE A 52 10.85 3.00 19.48
C PHE A 52 11.33 4.35 18.89
N PHE A 53 11.49 5.37 19.73
CA PHE A 53 11.95 6.70 19.32
C PHE A 53 13.38 6.74 18.75
N LYS A 54 14.30 5.91 19.27
CA LYS A 54 15.67 5.82 18.74
C LYS A 54 15.68 5.20 17.35
N SER A 55 14.80 4.22 17.09
CA SER A 55 14.65 3.59 15.77
C SER A 55 14.04 4.54 14.74
N MET A 56 13.08 5.37 15.14
CA MET A 56 12.52 6.43 14.30
C MET A 56 13.55 7.53 13.98
N ALA A 57 14.41 7.88 14.94
CA ALA A 57 15.43 8.93 14.77
C ALA A 57 16.61 8.54 13.85
N ARG A 58 16.71 7.27 13.41
CA ARG A 58 17.82 6.79 12.59
C ARG A 58 17.80 7.44 11.20
N LEU A 59 18.85 8.21 10.90
CA LEU A 59 19.02 8.96 9.65
C LEU A 59 18.88 8.11 8.39
N HIS A 60 19.35 6.85 8.40
CA HIS A 60 19.36 5.99 7.23
C HIS A 60 17.98 5.41 6.84
N LEU A 61 16.99 5.46 7.75
CA LEU A 61 15.62 5.01 7.49
C LEU A 61 14.67 6.16 7.13
N ARG A 62 15.10 7.41 7.29
CA ARG A 62 14.28 8.60 6.99
C ARG A 62 13.69 8.63 5.58
N PRO A 63 14.42 8.23 4.52
CA PRO A 63 13.83 8.19 3.18
C PRO A 63 12.67 7.20 3.10
N ILE A 64 12.81 6.02 3.74
CA ILE A 64 11.76 4.99 3.81
C ILE A 64 10.55 5.51 4.57
N TRP A 65 10.77 6.22 5.68
CA TRP A 65 9.69 6.86 6.45
C TRP A 65 8.91 7.88 5.64
N LEU A 66 9.62 8.75 4.91
CA LEU A 66 9.00 9.77 4.07
C LEU A 66 8.17 9.15 2.95
N ILE A 67 8.74 8.19 2.20
CA ILE A 67 8.00 7.55 1.10
C ILE A 67 6.82 6.71 1.61
N THR A 68 6.93 6.09 2.79
CA THR A 68 5.83 5.33 3.39
C THR A 68 4.65 6.24 3.75
N LEU A 69 4.93 7.43 4.29
CA LEU A 69 3.91 8.43 4.59
C LEU A 69 3.23 8.93 3.30
N VAL A 70 4.02 9.27 2.28
CA VAL A 70 3.51 9.71 0.97
C VAL A 70 2.70 8.59 0.28
N PHE A 71 3.14 7.35 0.41
CA PHE A 71 2.44 6.21 -0.14
C PHE A 71 1.09 6.00 0.57
N GLY A 72 1.06 6.12 1.90
CA GLY A 72 -0.17 6.08 2.70
C GLY A 72 -1.14 7.21 2.32
N THR A 73 -0.67 8.45 2.15
CA THR A 73 -1.52 9.57 1.72
C THR A 73 -2.09 9.34 0.32
N GLY A 74 -1.28 8.83 -0.62
CA GLY A 74 -1.72 8.50 -1.98
C GLY A 74 -2.78 7.39 -2.01
N LEU A 75 -2.64 6.36 -1.18
CA LEU A 75 -3.66 5.30 -1.09
C LEU A 75 -4.94 5.74 -0.41
N ALA A 76 -4.89 6.68 0.53
CA ALA A 76 -6.10 7.27 1.10
C ALA A 76 -6.95 7.98 0.03
N ALA A 77 -6.35 8.58 -1.00
CA ALA A 77 -7.12 9.15 -2.11
C ALA A 77 -7.99 8.09 -2.79
N TYR A 78 -7.45 6.89 -3.06
CA TYR A 78 -8.26 5.78 -3.58
C TYR A 78 -9.28 5.26 -2.56
N PHE A 79 -8.82 4.85 -1.37
CA PHE A 79 -9.66 4.05 -0.48
C PHE A 79 -10.76 4.87 0.21
N THR A 80 -10.54 6.15 0.41
CA THR A 80 -11.50 7.02 1.11
C THR A 80 -12.48 7.67 0.12
N PHE A 81 -12.03 8.10 -1.05
CA PHE A 81 -12.82 8.96 -1.94
C PHE A 81 -13.33 8.27 -3.21
N LEU A 82 -12.92 7.03 -3.49
CA LEU A 82 -13.40 6.33 -4.69
C LEU A 82 -14.92 6.13 -4.68
N ARG A 83 -15.51 5.81 -3.53
CA ARG A 83 -16.97 5.60 -3.45
C ARG A 83 -17.73 6.85 -3.82
N THR A 84 -17.41 7.97 -3.19
CA THR A 84 -18.10 9.23 -3.44
C THR A 84 -17.81 9.75 -4.86
N PHE A 85 -16.61 9.54 -5.38
CA PHE A 85 -16.28 9.82 -6.78
C PHE A 85 -17.18 9.03 -7.76
N VAL A 86 -17.34 7.73 -7.56
CA VAL A 86 -18.19 6.87 -8.41
C VAL A 86 -19.66 7.28 -8.30
N ASP A 87 -20.13 7.55 -7.07
CA ASP A 87 -21.52 7.95 -6.81
C ASP A 87 -21.85 9.30 -7.49
N GLU A 88 -20.92 10.26 -7.49
CA GLU A 88 -21.12 11.58 -8.10
C GLU A 88 -20.90 11.59 -9.63
N SER A 89 -19.90 10.87 -10.13
CA SER A 89 -19.59 10.83 -11.56
C SER A 89 -20.50 9.88 -12.34
N GLY A 90 -21.10 8.89 -11.67
CA GLY A 90 -21.85 7.80 -12.29
C GLY A 90 -20.99 6.83 -13.11
N LEU A 91 -19.66 6.88 -12.96
CA LEU A 91 -18.70 6.06 -13.73
C LEU A 91 -18.28 4.82 -12.94
N GLY A 92 -18.43 3.65 -13.56
CA GLY A 92 -17.95 2.39 -13.01
C GLY A 92 -18.60 1.99 -11.68
N SER A 93 -17.84 1.26 -10.86
CA SER A 93 -18.26 0.89 -9.50
C SER A 93 -17.05 0.67 -8.59
N VAL A 94 -17.27 0.82 -7.28
CA VAL A 94 -16.28 0.48 -6.25
C VAL A 94 -15.84 -0.99 -6.38
N GLY A 95 -16.81 -1.89 -6.61
CA GLY A 95 -16.57 -3.31 -6.84
C GLY A 95 -15.66 -3.57 -8.06
N LEU A 96 -15.91 -2.90 -9.19
CA LEU A 96 -15.08 -3.02 -10.40
C LEU A 96 -13.62 -2.63 -10.14
N PHE A 97 -13.41 -1.46 -9.54
CA PHE A 97 -12.07 -0.99 -9.19
C PHE A 97 -11.33 -2.00 -8.29
N PHE A 98 -11.96 -2.43 -7.19
CA PHE A 98 -11.32 -3.33 -6.22
C PHE A 98 -11.16 -4.76 -6.74
N ALA A 99 -12.02 -5.20 -7.65
CA ALA A 99 -11.87 -6.47 -8.35
C ALA A 99 -10.63 -6.46 -9.25
N CYS A 100 -10.48 -5.42 -10.08
CA CYS A 100 -9.29 -5.22 -10.91
C CYS A 100 -8.02 -5.08 -10.05
N TYR A 101 -8.06 -4.23 -9.03
CA TYR A 101 -6.98 -4.01 -8.08
C TYR A 101 -6.51 -5.30 -7.42
N ALA A 102 -7.43 -6.07 -6.85
CA ALA A 102 -7.06 -7.27 -6.12
C ALA A 102 -6.66 -8.40 -7.08
N GLY A 103 -7.33 -8.51 -8.24
CA GLY A 103 -7.03 -9.48 -9.27
C GLY A 103 -5.60 -9.35 -9.77
N ILE A 104 -5.20 -8.14 -10.17
CA ILE A 104 -3.83 -7.91 -10.67
C ILE A 104 -2.79 -8.03 -9.56
N ALA A 105 -3.07 -7.54 -8.34
CA ALA A 105 -2.14 -7.66 -7.22
C ALA A 105 -1.85 -9.13 -6.88
N ILE A 106 -2.87 -9.99 -6.90
CA ILE A 106 -2.70 -11.43 -6.71
C ILE A 106 -1.95 -12.04 -7.89
N ALA A 107 -2.37 -11.75 -9.13
CA ALA A 107 -1.74 -12.30 -10.33
C ALA A 107 -0.24 -11.98 -10.38
N LEU A 108 0.15 -10.73 -10.10
CA LEU A 108 1.54 -10.30 -10.08
C LEU A 108 2.34 -11.01 -8.99
N ARG A 109 1.80 -11.13 -7.77
CA ARG A 109 2.50 -11.84 -6.68
C ARG A 109 2.73 -13.31 -6.99
N VAL A 110 1.76 -13.98 -7.63
CA VAL A 110 1.87 -15.40 -7.99
C VAL A 110 2.82 -15.62 -9.17
N THR A 111 2.76 -14.78 -10.20
CA THR A 111 3.50 -15.00 -11.46
C THR A 111 4.89 -14.38 -11.46
N VAL A 112 5.04 -13.19 -10.88
CA VAL A 112 6.25 -12.37 -10.93
C VAL A 112 6.62 -11.80 -9.55
N GLY A 113 6.18 -12.44 -8.46
CA GLY A 113 6.53 -12.03 -7.10
C GLY A 113 8.03 -12.14 -6.79
N TRP A 114 8.77 -12.94 -7.56
CA TRP A 114 10.22 -13.08 -7.49
C TRP A 114 10.99 -11.91 -8.11
N LEU A 115 10.31 -10.98 -8.80
CA LEU A 115 10.95 -9.91 -9.55
C LEU A 115 11.83 -8.98 -8.68
N PRO A 116 11.41 -8.56 -7.47
CA PRO A 116 12.25 -7.73 -6.60
C PRO A 116 13.54 -8.45 -6.17
N ASP A 117 13.47 -9.76 -5.93
CA ASP A 117 14.65 -10.55 -5.55
C ASP A 117 15.66 -10.68 -6.71
N ARG A 118 15.21 -10.66 -7.97
CA ARG A 118 16.09 -10.77 -9.15
C ARG A 118 16.61 -9.42 -9.64
N LEU A 119 15.76 -8.41 -9.71
CA LEU A 119 16.09 -7.10 -10.32
C LEU A 119 16.52 -6.05 -9.30
N GLY A 120 16.23 -6.26 -8.02
CA GLY A 120 16.46 -5.28 -6.98
C GLY A 120 15.17 -4.61 -6.49
N ASP A 121 15.08 -4.42 -5.18
CA ASP A 121 13.93 -3.82 -4.50
C ASP A 121 13.60 -2.43 -5.07
N LYS A 122 14.59 -1.52 -5.19
CA LYS A 122 14.37 -0.17 -5.69
C LYS A 122 14.09 -0.15 -7.19
N VAL A 123 14.66 -1.07 -7.96
CA VAL A 123 14.41 -1.15 -9.40
C VAL A 123 12.95 -1.49 -9.67
N VAL A 124 12.36 -2.40 -8.88
CA VAL A 124 10.94 -2.75 -9.01
C VAL A 124 10.02 -1.75 -8.31
N LEU A 125 10.48 -1.11 -7.24
CA LEU A 125 9.71 -0.09 -6.52
C LEU A 125 9.39 1.15 -7.38
N ALA A 126 10.32 1.60 -8.23
CA ALA A 126 10.13 2.78 -9.07
C ALA A 126 8.91 2.67 -10.00
N PRO A 127 8.80 1.64 -10.86
CA PRO A 127 7.61 1.46 -11.70
C PRO A 127 6.35 1.15 -10.89
N ALA A 128 6.47 0.53 -9.71
CA ALA A 128 5.32 0.30 -8.83
C ALA A 128 4.75 1.61 -8.27
N LEU A 129 5.59 2.51 -7.77
CA LEU A 129 5.15 3.85 -7.32
C LEU A 129 4.60 4.67 -8.48
N LEU A 130 5.22 4.59 -9.66
CA LEU A 130 4.70 5.23 -10.86
C LEU A 130 3.31 4.69 -11.23
N ALA A 131 3.09 3.38 -11.14
CA ALA A 131 1.78 2.78 -11.40
C ALA A 131 0.71 3.29 -10.42
N VAL A 132 1.04 3.47 -9.14
CA VAL A 132 0.12 4.11 -8.17
C VAL A 132 -0.26 5.52 -8.61
N SER A 133 0.71 6.35 -9.01
CA SER A 133 0.45 7.72 -9.49
C SER A 133 -0.35 7.74 -10.78
N LEU A 134 -0.06 6.83 -11.72
CA LEU A 134 -0.77 6.75 -12.99
C LEU A 134 -2.23 6.33 -12.80
N GLY A 135 -2.53 5.46 -11.83
CA GLY A 135 -3.93 5.13 -11.53
C GLY A 135 -4.71 6.32 -10.94
N LEU A 136 -4.05 7.18 -10.15
CA LEU A 136 -4.67 8.39 -9.60
C LEU A 136 -4.91 9.38 -10.74
N ALA A 137 -3.90 9.60 -11.59
CA ALA A 137 -4.06 10.41 -12.78
C ALA A 137 -5.16 9.86 -13.72
N MET A 138 -5.30 8.54 -13.86
CA MET A 138 -6.37 7.93 -14.65
C MET A 138 -7.76 8.28 -14.11
N LEU A 139 -7.95 8.30 -12.78
CA LEU A 139 -9.22 8.74 -12.18
C LEU A 139 -9.50 10.22 -12.43
N SER A 140 -8.46 11.07 -12.49
CA SER A 140 -8.63 12.50 -12.77
C SER A 140 -9.18 12.82 -14.17
N ILE A 141 -9.05 11.89 -15.11
CA ILE A 141 -9.53 12.02 -16.49
C ILE A 141 -10.57 10.93 -16.82
N ALA A 142 -11.16 10.30 -15.81
CA ALA A 142 -12.10 9.22 -16.00
C ALA A 142 -13.38 9.74 -16.67
N SER A 143 -13.78 9.08 -17.74
CA SER A 143 -14.98 9.38 -18.53
C SER A 143 -15.78 8.13 -18.89
N THR A 144 -15.26 6.95 -18.55
CA THR A 144 -15.84 5.65 -18.82
C THR A 144 -15.54 4.68 -17.69
N ASP A 145 -16.36 3.65 -17.53
CA ASP A 145 -16.14 2.55 -16.57
C ASP A 145 -14.79 1.86 -16.78
N ALA A 146 -14.29 1.84 -18.02
CA ALA A 146 -12.99 1.31 -18.36
C ALA A 146 -11.84 2.09 -17.71
N HIS A 147 -11.95 3.42 -17.58
CA HIS A 147 -10.93 4.22 -16.88
C HIS A 147 -10.86 3.85 -15.40
N VAL A 148 -12.01 3.58 -14.75
CA VAL A 148 -12.07 3.11 -13.36
C VAL A 148 -11.44 1.72 -13.21
N ALA A 149 -11.72 0.80 -14.14
CA ALA A 149 -11.08 -0.51 -14.15
C ALA A 149 -9.55 -0.43 -14.34
N ILE A 150 -9.08 0.41 -15.27
CA ILE A 150 -7.65 0.64 -15.53
C ILE A 150 -6.98 1.28 -14.30
N ALA A 151 -7.63 2.26 -13.66
CA ALA A 151 -7.15 2.83 -12.41
C ALA A 151 -7.00 1.76 -11.32
N GLY A 152 -7.97 0.85 -11.20
CA GLY A 152 -7.89 -0.30 -10.31
C GLY A 152 -6.69 -1.20 -10.63
N LEU A 153 -6.46 -1.53 -11.91
CA LEU A 153 -5.30 -2.32 -12.33
C LEU A 153 -3.96 -1.63 -12.00
N LEU A 154 -3.86 -0.33 -12.23
CA LEU A 154 -2.67 0.47 -11.95
C LEU A 154 -2.40 0.57 -10.44
N ALA A 155 -3.43 0.89 -9.66
CA ALA A 155 -3.37 0.93 -8.21
C ALA A 155 -2.99 -0.44 -7.61
N GLY A 156 -3.55 -1.52 -8.14
CA GLY A 156 -3.28 -2.89 -7.71
C GLY A 156 -1.87 -3.35 -8.05
N THR A 157 -1.37 -2.97 -9.23
CA THR A 157 0.02 -3.21 -9.65
C THR A 157 1.00 -2.48 -8.74
N GLY A 158 0.75 -1.19 -8.53
CA GLY A 158 1.61 -0.36 -7.70
C GLY A 158 1.60 -0.79 -6.23
N HIS A 159 0.43 -0.96 -5.62
CA HIS A 159 0.35 -1.45 -4.24
C HIS A 159 0.84 -2.89 -4.08
N GLY A 160 0.57 -3.74 -5.06
CA GLY A 160 0.95 -5.15 -5.07
C GLY A 160 2.43 -5.38 -4.81
N PHE A 161 3.28 -4.46 -5.32
CA PHE A 161 4.74 -4.47 -5.13
C PHE A 161 5.26 -3.42 -4.13
N ALA A 162 4.79 -2.17 -4.19
CA ALA A 162 5.38 -1.10 -3.39
C ALA A 162 5.25 -1.36 -1.88
N PHE A 163 4.09 -1.86 -1.42
CA PHE A 163 3.88 -2.17 -0.01
C PHE A 163 4.85 -3.25 0.51
N PRO A 164 4.93 -4.46 -0.06
CA PRO A 164 5.87 -5.49 0.43
C PRO A 164 7.33 -5.10 0.24
N ILE A 165 7.69 -4.35 -0.82
CA ILE A 165 9.07 -3.89 -1.02
C ILE A 165 9.47 -2.88 0.06
N LEU A 166 8.66 -1.86 0.33
CA LEU A 166 8.96 -0.87 1.38
C LEU A 166 9.01 -1.52 2.77
N TYR A 167 8.12 -2.49 3.02
CA TYR A 167 8.16 -3.31 4.23
C TYR A 167 9.48 -4.10 4.33
N SER A 168 9.88 -4.79 3.25
CA SER A 168 11.14 -5.55 3.18
C SER A 168 12.37 -4.66 3.38
N LEU A 169 12.43 -3.50 2.72
CA LEU A 169 13.48 -2.50 2.89
C LEU A 169 13.58 -2.02 4.34
N THR A 170 12.44 -1.86 5.03
CA THR A 170 12.43 -1.53 6.45
C THR A 170 13.05 -2.65 7.30
N VAL A 171 12.67 -3.90 7.05
CA VAL A 171 13.18 -5.06 7.80
C VAL A 171 14.67 -5.31 7.55
N THR A 172 15.11 -5.22 6.30
CA THR A 172 16.48 -5.51 5.88
C THR A 172 17.47 -4.43 6.33
N ARG A 173 17.05 -3.15 6.36
CA ARG A 173 17.88 -2.04 6.85
C ARG A 173 17.79 -1.81 8.36
N SER A 174 16.87 -2.49 9.03
CA SER A 174 16.80 -2.51 10.49
C SER A 174 17.76 -3.54 11.06
N ARG A 175 18.39 -3.20 12.19
CA ARG A 175 19.19 -4.17 12.95
C ARG A 175 18.30 -5.33 13.40
N PRO A 176 18.81 -6.57 13.53
CA PRO A 176 18.00 -7.71 13.96
C PRO A 176 17.13 -7.45 15.20
N ALA A 177 17.71 -6.83 16.23
CA ALA A 177 17.02 -6.44 17.47
C ALA A 177 15.96 -5.34 17.28
N ASP A 178 16.07 -4.50 16.24
CA ASP A 178 15.20 -3.34 16.00
C ASP A 178 14.11 -3.63 14.95
N ARG A 179 14.11 -4.81 14.31
CA ARG A 179 13.16 -5.15 13.21
C ARG A 179 11.70 -4.99 13.63
N GLY A 180 11.35 -5.41 14.84
CA GLY A 180 9.99 -5.26 15.37
C GLY A 180 9.57 -3.80 15.45
N SER A 181 10.43 -2.94 16.02
CA SER A 181 10.22 -1.49 16.06
C SER A 181 10.15 -0.87 14.67
N GLY A 182 11.01 -1.31 13.73
CA GLY A 182 10.99 -0.82 12.34
C GLY A 182 9.66 -1.12 11.64
N ILE A 183 9.15 -2.35 11.79
CA ILE A 183 7.85 -2.77 11.26
C ILE A 183 6.70 -1.95 11.88
N ALA A 184 6.74 -1.74 13.20
CA ALA A 184 5.75 -0.93 13.90
C ALA A 184 5.77 0.54 13.42
N ILE A 185 6.95 1.11 13.18
CA ILE A 185 7.07 2.48 12.63
C ILE A 185 6.56 2.54 11.19
N TYR A 186 6.91 1.55 10.36
CA TYR A 186 6.42 1.48 8.97
C TYR A 186 4.89 1.48 8.91
N THR A 187 4.26 0.59 9.67
CA THR A 187 2.79 0.49 9.73
C THR A 187 2.16 1.76 10.30
N ALA A 188 2.71 2.29 11.40
CA ALA A 188 2.22 3.55 11.97
C ALA A 188 2.34 4.74 10.99
N LEU A 189 3.44 4.85 10.24
CA LEU A 189 3.61 5.93 9.27
C LEU A 189 2.69 5.77 8.06
N PHE A 190 2.43 4.54 7.64
CA PHE A 190 1.46 4.26 6.60
C PHE A 190 0.05 4.71 7.04
N ASP A 191 -0.35 4.35 8.26
CA ASP A 191 -1.64 4.73 8.84
C ASP A 191 -1.73 6.24 9.07
N VAL A 192 -0.65 6.88 9.55
CA VAL A 192 -0.58 8.35 9.68
C VAL A 192 -0.68 9.03 8.33
N GLY A 193 -0.03 8.48 7.30
CA GLY A 193 -0.18 8.96 5.93
C GLY A 193 -1.64 8.89 5.48
N ALA A 194 -2.32 7.78 5.72
CA ALA A 194 -3.73 7.65 5.39
C ALA A 194 -4.63 8.61 6.20
N LEU A 195 -4.35 8.75 7.50
CA LEU A 195 -5.06 9.63 8.42
C LEU A 195 -4.93 11.10 8.03
N ILE A 196 -3.75 11.54 7.59
CA ILE A 196 -3.53 12.90 7.08
C ILE A 196 -4.16 13.07 5.70
N GLY A 197 -4.02 12.06 4.84
CA GLY A 197 -4.53 12.08 3.47
C GLY A 197 -6.04 12.30 3.42
N GLY A 198 -6.81 11.65 4.28
CA GLY A 198 -8.28 11.81 4.33
C GLY A 198 -8.75 13.28 4.39
N PRO A 199 -8.50 14.00 5.49
CA PRO A 199 -8.89 15.41 5.62
C PRO A 199 -8.23 16.32 4.57
N LEU A 200 -6.97 16.06 4.21
CA LEU A 200 -6.25 16.85 3.20
C LEU A 200 -6.94 16.79 1.83
N TRP A 201 -7.28 15.59 1.37
CA TRP A 201 -7.95 15.39 0.09
C TRP A 201 -9.40 15.86 0.12
N GLY A 202 -10.11 15.64 1.23
CA GLY A 202 -11.47 16.15 1.41
C GLY A 202 -11.55 17.67 1.28
N PHE A 203 -10.64 18.40 1.94
CA PHE A 203 -10.55 19.86 1.81
C PHE A 203 -10.21 20.30 0.38
N LEU A 204 -9.34 19.56 -0.33
CA LEU A 204 -9.02 19.87 -1.72
C LEU A 204 -10.22 19.67 -2.65
N ILE A 205 -11.04 18.62 -2.44
CA ILE A 205 -12.23 18.38 -3.26
C ILE A 205 -13.20 19.55 -3.22
N GLU A 206 -13.37 20.21 -2.07
CA GLU A 206 -14.24 21.39 -1.94
C GLU A 206 -13.79 22.57 -2.84
N GLY A 207 -12.49 22.68 -3.11
CA GLY A 207 -11.92 23.78 -3.90
C GLY A 207 -11.63 23.45 -5.37
N ILE A 208 -11.22 22.21 -5.67
CA ILE A 208 -10.72 21.82 -7.00
C ILE A 208 -11.33 20.51 -7.53
N ASP A 209 -12.47 20.06 -6.98
CA ASP A 209 -13.19 18.83 -7.33
C ASP A 209 -12.38 17.52 -7.19
N TYR A 210 -13.01 16.38 -7.50
CA TYR A 210 -12.36 15.06 -7.43
C TYR A 210 -11.24 14.90 -8.46
N SER A 211 -11.42 15.43 -9.66
CA SER A 211 -10.45 15.31 -10.74
C SER A 211 -9.17 16.06 -10.37
N GLY A 212 -9.32 17.30 -9.88
CA GLY A 212 -8.18 18.08 -9.37
C GLY A 212 -7.52 17.42 -8.16
N MET A 213 -8.30 16.86 -7.23
CA MET A 213 -7.77 16.14 -6.07
C MET A 213 -6.94 14.91 -6.50
N PHE A 214 -7.47 14.05 -7.38
CA PHE A 214 -6.75 12.86 -7.82
C PHE A 214 -5.46 13.20 -8.57
N LEU A 215 -5.48 14.24 -9.41
CA LEU A 215 -4.27 14.71 -10.10
C LEU A 215 -3.23 15.25 -9.11
N THR A 216 -3.68 15.99 -8.09
CA THR A 216 -2.80 16.51 -7.03
C THR A 216 -2.19 15.37 -6.22
N ALA A 217 -2.99 14.37 -5.85
CA ALA A 217 -2.51 13.17 -5.16
C ALA A 217 -1.48 12.40 -6.01
N ALA A 218 -1.72 12.26 -7.32
CA ALA A 218 -0.76 11.66 -8.24
C ALA A 218 0.58 12.44 -8.23
N GLY A 219 0.52 13.76 -8.29
CA GLY A 219 1.68 14.64 -8.20
C GLY A 219 2.45 14.47 -6.89
N VAL A 220 1.75 14.41 -5.76
CA VAL A 220 2.37 14.19 -4.44
C VAL A 220 3.10 12.85 -4.38
N VAL A 221 2.52 11.77 -4.91
CA VAL A 221 3.20 10.46 -4.96
C VAL A 221 4.42 10.51 -5.88
N VAL A 222 4.35 11.16 -7.05
CA VAL A 222 5.51 11.34 -7.94
C VAL A 222 6.61 12.13 -7.25
N VAL A 223 6.29 13.29 -6.67
CA VAL A 223 7.27 14.16 -6.00
C VAL A 223 7.92 13.45 -4.81
N GLY A 224 7.13 12.76 -3.98
CA GLY A 224 7.67 11.99 -2.86
C GLY A 224 8.52 10.79 -3.31
N SER A 225 8.15 10.15 -4.41
CA SER A 225 8.97 9.10 -5.04
C SER A 225 10.31 9.66 -5.51
N LEU A 226 10.30 10.78 -6.23
CA LEU A 226 11.55 11.44 -6.67
C LEU A 226 12.42 11.85 -5.48
N ALA A 227 11.82 12.44 -4.44
CA ALA A 227 12.52 12.79 -3.21
C ALA A 227 13.15 11.55 -2.55
N PHE A 228 12.44 10.42 -2.50
CA PHE A 228 13.00 9.16 -2.01
C PHE A 228 14.23 8.72 -2.80
N TYR A 229 14.17 8.70 -4.14
CA TYR A 229 15.31 8.28 -4.97
C TYR A 229 16.50 9.25 -4.91
N ILE A 230 16.26 10.55 -4.72
CA ILE A 230 17.32 11.56 -4.59
C ILE A 230 18.03 11.45 -3.24
N ILE A 231 17.27 11.24 -2.16
CA ILE A 231 17.80 11.20 -0.78
C ILE A 231 18.38 9.83 -0.46
N ASP A 232 17.76 8.74 -0.92
CA ASP A 232 18.16 7.38 -0.56
C ASP A 232 19.34 6.85 -1.39
N ARG A 233 20.55 7.25 -1.00
CA ARG A 233 21.81 6.84 -1.65
C ARG A 233 22.33 5.45 -1.26
N HIS A 234 21.58 4.66 -0.50
CA HIS A 234 22.02 3.33 -0.12
C HIS A 234 22.06 2.40 -1.34
N PRO A 235 23.22 1.79 -1.66
CA PRO A 235 23.28 0.75 -2.68
C PRO A 235 22.41 -0.44 -2.26
N GLU A 236 21.77 -1.10 -3.21
CA GLU A 236 21.05 -2.34 -2.93
C GLU A 236 22.06 -3.42 -2.50
N SER A 237 22.04 -3.78 -1.23
CA SER A 237 23.00 -4.72 -0.64
C SER A 237 22.87 -6.15 -1.17
N ARG A 238 21.76 -6.50 -1.84
CA ARG A 238 21.47 -7.86 -2.29
C ARG A 238 22.08 -8.24 -3.65
N VAL A 239 22.35 -7.27 -4.53
CA VAL A 239 22.99 -7.55 -5.84
C VAL A 239 24.50 -7.82 -5.69
N ALA A 240 25.13 -7.31 -4.63
CA ALA A 240 26.54 -7.51 -4.35
C ALA A 240 26.88 -8.96 -3.93
N GLU A 241 25.92 -9.69 -3.34
CA GLU A 241 26.15 -11.07 -2.88
C GLU A 241 26.12 -12.07 -4.06
N THR A 242 25.24 -11.86 -5.04
CA THR A 242 25.19 -12.68 -6.26
C THR A 242 26.38 -12.42 -7.20
N ALA A 243 26.96 -11.21 -7.17
CA ALA A 243 28.15 -10.86 -7.95
C ALA A 243 29.47 -11.33 -7.32
N GLY A 244 29.47 -11.81 -6.07
CA GLY A 244 30.63 -12.33 -5.36
C GLY A 244 30.78 -13.86 -5.37
N VAL A 245 29.90 -14.58 -6.08
CA VAL A 245 29.88 -16.05 -6.17
C VAL A 245 30.17 -16.54 -7.60
N VAL A 246 30.83 -15.74 -8.43
CA VAL A 246 31.34 -16.17 -9.75
C VAL A 246 32.85 -16.15 -9.78
#